data_AF-A0A543HVF4-F1
#
_entry.id   AF-A0A543HVF4-F1
#
_cell.length_a   1.000
_cell.length_b   1.000
_cell.length_c   1.000
_cell.angle_alpha   90.00
_cell.angle_beta   90.00
_cell.angle_gamma   90.00
#
_symmetry.space_group_name_H-M   'P 1'
#
loop_
_entity.id
_entity.type
_entity.pdbx_description
1 polymer ?
#
loop_
_entity_poly.entity_id
_entity_poly.type
_entity_poly.pdbx_seq_one_letter_code
_entity_poly.pdbx_strand_id
1 'polypeptide(L)' 'MRDVRAEGERSAAEGTALVCATCGRRPEAGEEATARLTWSRDTSGAATTWTCDRCSREHLRSIEGKLDPTWW' A
#
# COMPACT_ATOMS: atom_id res chain seq x y z
N MET A 1 -30.77 -13.73 -28.33
CA MET A 1 -30.77 -12.34 -27.83
C MET A 1 -30.90 -12.34 -26.31
N ARG A 2 -29.76 -12.40 -25.61
CA ARG A 2 -29.45 -11.68 -24.36
C ARG A 2 -28.07 -12.12 -23.87
N ASP A 3 -27.15 -11.21 -24.13
CA ASP A 3 -25.72 -11.21 -23.87
C ASP A 3 -25.34 -11.56 -22.43
N VAL A 4 -24.30 -12.38 -22.34
CA VAL A 4 -23.46 -12.60 -21.17
C VAL A 4 -22.74 -11.29 -20.87
N ARG A 5 -23.11 -10.57 -19.80
CA ARG A 5 -22.36 -9.38 -19.36
C ARG A 5 -21.80 -9.57 -17.95
N ALA A 6 -20.72 -10.34 -17.88
CA ALA A 6 -19.77 -10.37 -16.77
C ALA A 6 -18.79 -9.18 -16.91
N GLU A 7 -19.27 -7.96 -16.69
CA GLU A 7 -18.46 -6.75 -16.79
C GLU A 7 -18.84 -5.77 -15.66
N GLY A 8 -18.17 -5.88 -14.52
CA GLY A 8 -18.42 -4.96 -13.40
C GLY A 8 -17.34 -4.85 -12.33
N GLU A 9 -16.28 -5.66 -12.34
CA GLU A 9 -15.26 -5.68 -11.27
C GLU A 9 -13.83 -5.56 -11.81
N ARG A 10 -13.57 -4.59 -12.70
CA ARG A 10 -12.22 -4.31 -13.21
C ARG A 10 -11.78 -2.85 -13.09
N SER A 11 -12.36 -2.06 -12.18
CA SER A 11 -12.06 -0.61 -12.09
C SER A 11 -11.44 -0.13 -10.77
N ALA A 12 -10.99 -1.02 -9.88
CA ALA A 12 -10.24 -0.63 -8.67
C ALA A 12 -8.71 -0.85 -8.78
N ALA A 13 -8.23 -1.27 -9.95
CA ALA A 13 -6.83 -1.61 -10.22
C ALA A 13 -6.18 -0.69 -11.25
N GLU A 14 -6.76 0.49 -11.51
CA GLU A 14 -6.05 1.56 -12.21
C GLU A 14 -4.97 2.06 -11.24
N GLY A 15 -3.80 1.43 -11.38
CA GLY A 15 -2.82 1.30 -10.32
C GLY A 15 -2.33 2.66 -9.87
N THR A 16 -2.64 3.04 -8.63
CA THR A 16 -1.87 4.08 -7.94
C THR A 16 -0.41 3.72 -8.11
N ALA A 17 0.36 4.62 -8.72
CA ALA A 17 1.77 4.41 -8.99
C ALA A 17 2.46 3.96 -7.68
N LEU A 18 3.19 2.85 -7.74
CA LEU A 18 3.83 2.26 -6.57
C LEU A 18 5.09 3.07 -6.23
N VAL A 19 4.86 4.24 -5.62
CA VAL A 19 5.90 5.22 -5.26
C VAL A 19 5.86 5.42 -3.76
N CYS A 20 7.02 5.32 -3.10
CA CYS A 20 7.12 5.58 -1.69
C CYS A 20 6.85 7.06 -1.40
N ALA A 21 5.85 7.35 -0.56
CA ALA A 21 5.50 8.71 -0.16
C ALA A 21 6.60 9.40 0.69
N THR A 22 7.47 8.61 1.33
CA THR A 22 8.57 9.14 2.17
C THR A 22 9.81 9.49 1.35
N CYS A 23 10.26 8.59 0.45
CA CYS A 23 11.55 8.74 -0.24
C CYS A 23 11.45 8.76 -1.77
N GLY A 24 10.26 8.64 -2.35
CA GLY A 24 10.05 8.64 -3.80
C GLY A 24 10.51 7.36 -4.51
N ARG A 25 11.01 6.35 -3.79
CA ARG A 25 11.43 5.05 -4.36
C ARG A 25 10.31 4.44 -5.19
N ARG A 26 10.68 3.87 -6.33
CA ARG A 26 9.85 3.02 -7.18
C ARG A 26 10.44 1.60 -7.19
N PRO A 27 9.63 0.55 -7.34
CA PRO A 27 10.13 -0.79 -7.60
C PRO A 27 10.93 -0.82 -8.91
N GLU A 28 11.91 -1.72 -8.99
CA GLU A 28 12.58 -1.98 -10.26
C GLU A 28 11.63 -2.71 -11.23
N ALA A 29 11.97 -2.69 -12.52
CA ALA A 29 11.17 -3.36 -13.54
C ALA A 29 11.06 -4.87 -13.22
N GLY A 30 9.83 -5.36 -13.08
CA GLY A 30 9.56 -6.76 -12.71
C GLY A 30 9.43 -7.03 -11.21
N GLU A 31 9.78 -6.07 -10.34
CA GLU A 31 9.67 -6.23 -8.88
C GLU A 31 8.38 -5.67 -8.29
N GLU A 32 7.48 -5.13 -9.12
CA GLU A 32 6.23 -4.50 -8.68
C GLU A 32 5.36 -5.44 -7.84
N ALA A 33 5.30 -6.73 -8.19
CA ALA A 33 4.56 -7.73 -7.42
C ALA A 33 5.16 -7.92 -6.02
N THR A 34 6.48 -8.05 -5.92
CA THR A 34 7.20 -8.15 -4.65
C THR A 34 7.01 -6.89 -3.81
N ALA A 35 7.11 -5.71 -4.42
CA ALA A 35 6.88 -4.45 -3.74
C ALA A 35 5.45 -4.34 -3.19
N ARG A 36 4.41 -4.79 -3.92
CA ARG A 36 3.02 -4.82 -3.40
C ARG A 36 2.84 -5.72 -2.17
N LEU A 37 3.66 -6.77 -2.04
CA LEU A 37 3.63 -7.69 -0.90
C LEU A 37 4.44 -7.19 0.30
N THR A 38 5.47 -6.38 0.05
CA THR A 38 6.46 -6.01 1.08
C THR A 38 6.33 -4.57 1.56
N TRP A 39 5.75 -3.68 0.75
CA TRP A 39 5.56 -2.28 1.10
C TRP A 39 4.29 -2.09 1.93
N SER A 40 4.34 -1.11 2.83
CA SER A 40 3.17 -0.75 3.62
C SER A 40 2.23 0.10 2.79
N ARG A 41 0.94 -0.25 2.82
CA ARG A 41 -0.14 0.50 2.18
C ARG A 41 -0.94 1.22 3.26
N ASP A 42 -1.09 2.53 3.11
CA ASP A 42 -1.98 3.34 3.95
C ASP A 42 -3.17 3.82 3.11
N THR A 43 -4.37 3.66 3.66
CA THR A 43 -5.65 4.03 3.05
C THR A 43 -6.48 4.91 3.98
N SER A 44 -5.90 5.43 5.06
CA SER A 44 -6.59 6.28 6.04
C SER A 44 -6.84 7.70 5.53
N GLY A 45 -6.05 8.16 4.56
CA GLY A 45 -6.18 9.47 3.93
C GLY A 45 -7.09 9.49 2.70
N ALA A 46 -7.12 10.64 2.02
CA ALA A 46 -7.92 10.83 0.80
C ALA A 46 -7.42 9.99 -0.40
N ALA A 47 -6.18 9.52 -0.38
CA ALA A 47 -5.57 8.70 -1.41
C ALA A 47 -4.78 7.53 -0.79
N THR A 48 -4.68 6.41 -1.52
CA THR A 48 -3.78 5.32 -1.14
C THR A 48 -2.33 5.82 -1.24
N THR A 49 -1.59 5.72 -0.14
CA THR A 49 -0.15 6.00 -0.11
C THR A 49 0.64 4.73 0.19
N TRP A 50 1.84 4.65 -0.37
CA TRP A 50 2.74 3.51 -0.17
C TRP A 50 4.02 3.93 0.54
N THR A 51 4.56 3.05 1.38
CA THR A 51 5.84 3.24 2.06
C THR A 51 6.71 2.02 1.81
N CYS A 52 7.93 2.21 1.29
CA CYS A 52 8.83 1.10 1.00
C CYS A 52 9.30 0.41 2.28
N ASP A 53 9.69 -0.85 2.16
CA ASP A 53 10.20 -1.69 3.25
C ASP A 53 11.30 -1.00 4.08
N ARG A 54 12.21 -0.27 3.42
CA ARG A 54 13.27 0.51 4.08
C ARG A 54 12.70 1.61 4.97
N CYS A 55 11.86 2.48 4.41
CA CYS A 55 11.27 3.60 5.14
C CYS A 55 10.30 3.12 6.23
N SER A 56 9.56 2.03 5.99
CA SER A 56 8.72 1.40 7.00
C SER A 56 9.55 0.96 8.20
N ARG A 57 10.67 0.26 8.00
CA ARG A 57 11.54 -0.17 9.10
C ARG A 57 12.21 1.00 9.82
N GLU A 58 12.57 2.05 9.09
CA GLU A 58 13.22 3.25 9.63
C GLU A 58 12.26 4.07 10.51
N HIS A 59 10.98 4.19 10.12
CA HIS A 59 10.03 5.12 10.75
C HIS A 59 8.91 4.46 11.58
N LEU A 60 8.58 3.18 11.38
CA LEU A 60 7.47 2.53 12.12
C LEU A 60 7.79 2.20 13.58
N ARG A 61 9.06 2.24 14.02
CA ARG A 61 9.43 1.89 15.41
C ARG A 61 9.06 2.96 16.47
N SER A 62 8.16 3.90 16.18
CA SER A 62 7.73 4.93 17.14
C SER A 62 6.48 4.56 17.97
N ILE A 63 5.82 3.43 17.67
CA ILE A 63 4.48 3.13 18.24
C ILE A 63 4.46 2.30 19.53
N GLU A 64 5.58 1.64 19.90
CA GLU A 64 5.59 0.65 21.00
C GLU A 64 5.37 1.24 22.41
N GLY A 65 5.44 2.56 22.60
CA GLY A 65 5.30 3.22 23.91
C GLY A 65 4.04 4.05 24.14
N LYS A 66 3.08 4.08 23.19
CA LYS A 66 1.90 4.97 23.26
C LYS A 66 0.56 4.26 23.41
N LEU A 67 0.55 2.93 23.44
CA LEU A 67 -0.68 2.17 23.69
C LEU A 67 -0.87 2.00 25.20
N ASP A 68 -2.07 2.37 25.67
CA ASP A 68 -2.43 2.26 27.07
C ASP A 68 -2.36 0.78 27.52
N PRO A 69 -1.72 0.49 28.66
CA PRO A 69 -1.61 -0.87 29.17
C PRO A 69 -2.93 -1.46 29.68
N THR A 70 -4.08 -0.85 29.41
CA THR A 70 -5.41 -1.43 29.64
C THR A 70 -5.94 -2.13 28.39
N TRP A 71 -5.32 -1.92 27.22
CA TRP A 71 -5.76 -2.44 25.92
C TRP A 71 -4.84 -3.52 25.32
N TRP A 72 -3.93 -4.09 26.12
CA TRP A 72 -3.35 -5.42 25.85
C TRP A 72 -4.21 -6.51 26.47
#